data_AF-A0A257EK10-F1
#
_entry.id   AF-A0A257EK10-F1
#
_cell.length_a   1.000
_cell.length_b   1.000
_cell.length_c   1.000
_cell.angle_alpha   90.00
_cell.angle_beta   90.00
_cell.angle_gamma   90.00
#
_symmetry.space_group_name_H-M   'P 1'
#
loop_
_entity.id
_entity.type
_entity.pdbx_description
1 polymer ?
#
loop_
_entity_poly.entity_id
_entity_poly.type
_entity_poly.pdbx_seq_one_letter_code
_entity_poly.pdbx_strand_id
1 'polypeptide(L)' 'MIPDTTASWTPAERAAFARRRQSRNLAIGLVLGALVVLFFGISMVKMGPGIARNQARAAAAADAGKPMAPAQP' A
#
# COMPACT_ATOMS: atom_id res chain seq x y z
N MET A 1 33.08 -33.61 16.63
CA MET A 1 33.68 -32.66 15.68
C MET A 1 32.54 -32.08 14.85
N ILE A 2 32.05 -30.90 15.22
CA ILE A 2 31.02 -30.20 14.44
C ILE A 2 31.78 -29.51 13.30
N PRO A 3 31.44 -29.71 12.01
CA PRO A 3 32.07 -28.96 10.94
C PRO A 3 31.77 -27.48 11.17
N ASP A 4 32.82 -26.68 11.33
CA ASP A 4 32.71 -25.23 11.42
C ASP A 4 32.10 -24.74 10.09
N THR A 5 30.79 -24.53 10.09
CA THR A 5 30.06 -23.86 9.00
C THR A 5 30.37 -22.36 8.95
N THR A 6 31.53 -21.96 9.46
CA THR A 6 32.11 -20.65 9.20
C THR A 6 32.54 -20.66 7.75
N ALA A 7 31.67 -20.12 6.90
CA ALA A 7 31.94 -19.84 5.51
C ALA A 7 33.27 -19.06 5.37
N SER A 8 34.39 -19.77 5.21
CA SER A 8 35.75 -19.27 4.94
C SER A 8 35.88 -18.75 3.51
N TRP A 9 34.81 -18.14 3.01
CA TRP A 9 34.67 -17.77 1.61
C TRP A 9 35.52 -16.53 1.36
N THR A 10 36.33 -16.61 0.31
CA THR A 10 37.11 -15.47 -0.17
C THR A 10 36.18 -14.32 -0.62
N PRO A 11 36.61 -13.06 -0.60
CA PRO A 11 35.78 -11.92 -1.01
C PRO A 11 35.17 -12.08 -2.41
N ALA A 12 35.89 -12.73 -3.31
CA ALA A 12 35.46 -13.01 -4.68
C ALA A 12 34.30 -14.03 -4.76
N GLU A 13 34.36 -15.10 -3.96
CA GLU A 13 33.32 -16.13 -3.92
C GLU A 13 32.02 -15.60 -3.31
N ARG A 14 32.13 -14.76 -2.26
CA ARG A 14 30.97 -14.08 -1.66
C ARG A 14 30.26 -13.17 -2.66
N ALA A 15 31.01 -12.42 -3.46
CA ALA A 15 30.45 -11.53 -4.49
C ALA A 15 29.73 -12.31 -5.59
N ALA A 16 30.30 -13.42 -6.08
CA ALA A 16 29.65 -14.27 -7.08
C ALA A 16 28.33 -14.87 -6.58
N PHE A 17 28.29 -15.29 -5.31
CA PHE A 17 27.08 -15.83 -4.69
C PHE A 17 26.02 -14.75 -4.42
N ALA A 18 26.44 -13.56 -4.00
CA ALA A 18 25.55 -12.42 -3.76
C ALA A 18 24.86 -11.95 -5.06
N ARG A 19 25.59 -11.86 -6.18
CA ARG A 19 25.04 -11.40 -7.47
C ARG A 19 23.86 -12.24 -7.96
N ARG A 20 23.90 -13.57 -7.78
CA ARG A 20 22.79 -14.47 -8.15
C ARG A 20 21.56 -14.33 -7.25
N ARG A 21 21.75 -13.91 -5.99
CA ARG A 21 20.68 -13.75 -5.01
C ARG A 21 20.00 -12.38 -5.13
N GLN A 22 20.77 -11.36 -5.46
CA GLN A 22 20.27 -9.99 -5.65
C GLN A 22 19.29 -9.86 -6.82
N SER A 23 19.53 -10.56 -7.93
CA SER A 23 18.59 -10.52 -9.07
C SER A 23 17.21 -11.09 -8.73
N ARG A 24 17.16 -12.16 -7.94
CA ARG A 24 15.90 -12.77 -7.50
C ARG A 24 15.14 -11.85 -6.54
N ASN A 25 15.86 -11.22 -5.60
CA ASN A 25 15.25 -10.29 -4.65
C ASN A 25 14.71 -9.04 -5.34
N LEU A 26 15.40 -8.56 -6.38
CA LEU A 26 14.95 -7.41 -7.17
C LEU A 26 13.67 -7.72 -7.95
N ALA A 27 13.60 -8.89 -8.59
CA ALA A 27 12.39 -9.32 -9.31
C ALA A 27 11.19 -9.43 -8.37
N ILE A 28 11.37 -10.02 -7.18
CA ILE A 28 10.33 -10.12 -6.15
C ILE A 28 9.89 -8.73 -5.68
N GLY A 29 10.84 -7.83 -5.40
CA GLY A 29 10.52 -6.46 -4.98
C GLY A 29 9.73 -5.69 -6.03
N LEU A 30 10.07 -5.87 -7.32
CA LEU A 30 9.40 -5.21 -8.43
C LEU A 30 7.97 -5.73 -8.62
N VAL A 31 7.77 -7.04 -8.51
CA VAL A 31 6.43 -7.66 -8.57
C VAL A 31 5.57 -7.22 -7.37
N LEU A 32 6.11 -7.24 -6.15
CA LEU A 32 5.38 -6.78 -4.97
C LEU A 32 4.99 -5.31 -5.09
N GLY A 33 5.93 -4.46 -5.50
CA GLY A 33 5.67 -3.03 -5.72
C GLY A 33 4.58 -2.80 -6.77
N ALA A 34 4.66 -3.51 -7.91
CA ALA A 34 3.66 -3.41 -8.97
C ALA A 34 2.26 -3.84 -8.50
N LEU A 35 2.17 -4.95 -7.74
CA LEU A 35 0.89 -5.44 -7.20
C LEU A 35 0.25 -4.43 -6.24
N VAL A 36 1.04 -3.81 -5.35
CA VAL A 36 0.55 -2.79 -4.42
C VAL A 36 0.01 -1.57 -5.17
N VAL A 37 0.78 -1.04 -6.12
CA VAL A 37 0.37 0.14 -6.90
C VAL A 37 -0.88 -0.16 -7.73
N LEU A 38 -0.94 -1.33 -8.37
CA LEU A 38 -2.10 -1.74 -9.15
C LEU A 38 -3.36 -1.80 -8.29
N PHE A 39 -3.29 -2.49 -7.14
CA PHE A 39 -4.44 -2.67 -6.26
C PHE A 39 -4.87 -1.34 -5.62
N PHE A 40 -3.92 -0.52 -5.18
CA PHE A 40 -4.19 0.79 -4.61
C PHE A 40 -4.81 1.74 -5.63
N GLY A 41 -4.29 1.78 -6.85
CA GLY A 41 -4.82 2.60 -7.94
C GLY A 41 -6.27 2.24 -8.26
N ILE A 42 -6.56 0.94 -8.44
CA ILE A 42 -7.93 0.45 -8.67
C ILE A 42 -8.84 0.80 -7.49
N SER A 43 -8.36 0.61 -6.25
CA SER A 43 -9.13 0.91 -5.04
C SER A 43 -9.50 2.39 -4.96
N MET A 44 -8.57 3.31 -5.27
CA MET A 44 -8.85 4.75 -5.30
C MET A 44 -9.91 5.11 -6.35
N VAL A 45 -9.80 4.57 -7.57
CA VAL A 45 -10.77 4.84 -8.65
C VAL A 45 -12.15 4.31 -8.28
N LYS A 46 -12.22 3.11 -7.69
CA LYS A 46 -13.48 2.45 -7.30
C LYS A 46 -14.16 3.16 -6.13
N MET A 47 -13.41 3.54 -5.09
CA MET A 47 -13.95 4.12 -3.85
C MET A 47 -14.20 5.64 -3.94
N GLY A 48 -13.49 6.36 -4.81
CA GLY A 48 -13.58 7.82 -4.94
C GLY A 48 -15.01 8.36 -5.12
N PRO A 49 -15.82 7.84 -6.07
CA PRO A 49 -17.18 8.34 -6.30
C PRO A 49 -18.14 8.02 -5.15
N GLY A 50 -17.95 6.88 -4.47
CA GLY A 50 -18.79 6.48 -3.33
C GLY A 50 -18.55 7.37 -2.12
N ILE A 51 -17.29 7.68 -1.83
CA ILE A 51 -16.93 8.54 -0.69
C ILE A 51 -17.45 9.96 -0.88
N ALA A 52 -17.32 10.53 -2.09
CA ALA A 52 -17.84 11.87 -2.38
C ALA A 52 -19.38 11.95 -2.23
N ARG A 53 -20.10 10.97 -2.76
CA ARG A 53 -21.57 10.91 -2.60
C ARG A 53 -22.01 10.72 -1.16
N ASN A 54 -21.29 9.89 -0.40
CA ASN A 54 -21.59 9.67 1.01
C ASN A 54 -21.35 10.94 1.85
N GLN A 55 -20.29 11.70 1.55
CA GLN A 55 -20.05 13.00 2.18
C GLN A 55 -21.11 14.04 1.81
N ALA A 56 -21.49 14.13 0.54
CA ALA A 56 -22.55 15.04 0.09
C ALA A 56 -23.90 14.72 0.76
N ARG A 57 -24.25 13.43 0.88
CA ARG A 57 -25.45 12.99 1.58
C ARG A 57 -25.38 13.25 3.09
N ALA A 58 -24.21 13.08 3.71
CA ALA A 58 -24.00 13.40 5.11
C ALA A 58 -24.14 14.91 5.38
N ALA A 59 -23.61 15.76 4.48
CA ALA A 59 -23.78 17.21 4.55
C ALA A 59 -25.25 17.62 4.38
N ALA A 60 -25.97 17.02 3.43
CA ALA A 60 -27.41 17.25 3.26
C ALA A 60 -28.24 16.81 4.48
N ALA A 61 -27.87 15.70 5.13
CA ALA A 61 -28.53 15.24 6.34
C ALA A 61 -28.24 16.15 7.56
N ALA A 62 -27.05 16.74 7.64
CA ALA A 62 -26.70 17.70 8.68
C ALA A 62 -27.49 19.02 8.55
N ASP A 63 -27.72 19.47 7.32
CA ASP A 63 -28.54 20.68 7.06
C ASP A 63 -30.03 20.43 7.33
N ALA A 64 -30.54 19.24 7.01
CA ALA A 64 -31.91 18.84 7.31
C ALA A 64 -32.21 18.70 8.83
N GLY A 65 -31.18 18.49 9.65
CA GLY A 65 -31.29 18.45 11.11
C GLY A 65 -31.22 19.82 11.78
N LYS A 66 -30.98 20.90 11.02
CA LYS A 66 -30.93 22.25 11.55
C LYS A 66 -32.35 22.67 11.93
N PRO A 67 -32.67 22.91 13.22
CA PRO A 67 -34.02 23.27 13.62
C PRO A 67 -34.39 24.57 12.91
N MET A 68 -35.49 24.56 12.16
CA MET A 68 -36.06 25.77 11.58
C MET A 68 -36.33 26.71 12.75
N ALA A 69 -35.55 27.79 12.84
CA ALA A 69 -35.75 28.79 13.87
C ALA A 69 -37.22 29.20 13.79
N PRO A 70 -37.96 29.19 14.92
CA PRO A 70 -39.37 29.53 14.90
C PRO A 70 -39.50 30.89 14.22
N ALA A 71 -40.35 30.96 13.19
CA ALA A 71 -40.67 32.21 12.53
C ALA A 71 -41.08 33.19 13.63
N GLN A 72 -40.20 34.15 13.91
CA GLN A 72 -40.47 35.13 14.95
C GLN A 72 -41.61 36.02 14.42
N PRO A 73 -42.70 36.15 15.18
CA PRO A 73 -43.87 36.93 14.76
C PRO A 73 -43.57 38.42 14.64
#